data_AF-A0A9D5U0C9-F1
#
_entry.id   AF-A0A9D5U0C9-F1
#
_cell.length_a   1.000
_cell.length_b   1.000
_cell.length_c   1.000
_cell.angle_alpha   90.00
_cell.angle_beta   90.00
_cell.angle_gamma   90.00
#
_symmetry.space_group_name_H-M   'P 1'
#
loop_
_entity.id
_entity.type
_entity.pdbx_description
1 polymer ?
#
loop_
_entity_poly.entity_id
_entity_poly.type
_entity_poly.pdbx_seq_one_letter_code
_entity_poly.pdbx_strand_id
1 'polypeptide(L)'
;MIAFKKIYEAYCVANEALAEKESSARSAVQRARWSRKMILNDQAYFVMLFAQLEDRITGKCRALIKRKSATGKWGSRRSWQILDAHDVERMPFTRRVALLLEKGTADYTEVCGFYRDRCAIAHGQLGKVSPINLPHVARKIQYLASKLQS
;
A
#
# COMPACT_ATOMS: atom_id res chain seq x y z
N MET A 1 6.87 -3.28 -14.36
CA MET A 1 5.66 -3.60 -13.56
C MET A 1 5.71 -5.07 -13.11
N ILE A 2 6.64 -5.42 -12.22
CA ILE A 2 7.06 -6.83 -12.00
C ILE A 2 7.17 -7.21 -10.50
N ALA A 3 7.06 -6.27 -9.55
CA ALA A 3 7.32 -6.57 -8.14
C ALA A 3 6.12 -7.18 -7.37
N PHE A 4 4.88 -6.75 -7.61
CA PHE A 4 3.71 -7.18 -6.81
C PHE A 4 3.52 -8.70 -6.76
N LYS A 5 3.51 -9.33 -7.94
CA LYS A 5 3.34 -10.78 -8.06
C LYS A 5 4.44 -11.54 -7.30
N LYS A 6 5.69 -11.11 -7.48
CA LYS A 6 6.85 -11.71 -6.80
C LYS A 6 6.79 -11.58 -5.27
N ILE A 7 6.38 -10.41 -4.77
CA ILE A 7 6.23 -10.18 -3.32
C ILE A 7 5.12 -11.10 -2.77
N TYR A 8 4.00 -11.24 -3.48
CA TYR A 8 2.91 -12.10 -3.05
C TYR A 8 3.26 -13.59 -3.13
N GLU A 9 3.99 -14.03 -4.17
CA GLU A 9 4.49 -15.40 -4.28
C GLU A 9 5.46 -15.74 -3.13
N ALA A 10 6.39 -14.83 -2.83
CA ALA A 10 7.30 -14.98 -1.70
C ALA A 10 6.54 -15.04 -0.35
N TYR A 11 5.49 -14.23 -0.21
CA TYR A 11 4.58 -14.30 0.94
C TYR A 11 3.93 -15.68 1.05
N CYS A 12 3.39 -16.24 -0.03
CA CYS A 12 2.75 -17.56 -0.01
C CYS A 12 3.71 -18.65 0.45
N VAL A 13 4.93 -18.68 -0.09
CA VAL A 13 5.96 -19.66 0.31
C VAL A 13 6.34 -19.49 1.78
N ALA A 14 6.56 -18.25 2.24
CA ALA A 14 6.90 -17.99 3.63
C ALA A 14 5.77 -18.37 4.60
N ASN A 15 4.52 -18.05 4.23
CA ASN A 15 3.35 -18.34 5.04
C ASN A 15 3.09 -19.84 5.14
N GLU A 16 3.23 -20.59 4.04
CA GLU A 16 3.12 -22.05 4.03
C GLU A 16 4.17 -22.70 4.95
N ALA A 17 5.44 -22.28 4.84
CA ALA A 17 6.49 -22.77 5.72
C ALA A 17 6.22 -22.47 7.20
N LEU A 18 5.68 -21.29 7.53
CA LEU A 18 5.32 -20.94 8.90
C LEU A 18 4.12 -21.76 9.41
N ALA A 19 3.11 -21.97 8.57
CA ALA A 19 1.94 -22.79 8.90
C ALA A 19 2.33 -24.25 9.19
N GLU A 20 3.28 -24.81 8.42
CA GLU A 20 3.82 -26.15 8.67
C GLU A 20 4.53 -26.24 10.03
N LYS A 21 5.29 -25.21 10.41
CA LYS A 21 5.95 -25.17 11.73
C LYS A 21 4.96 -25.01 12.87
N GLU A 22 3.88 -24.26 12.67
CA GLU A 22 2.81 -24.11 13.66
C GLU A 22 2.05 -25.42 13.86
N SER A 23 1.67 -26.12 12.78
CA SER A 23 0.97 -27.39 12.84
C SER A 23 1.81 -28.50 13.47
N SER A 24 3.13 -28.48 13.23
CA SER A 24 4.09 -29.42 13.81
C SER A 24 4.50 -29.10 15.25
N ALA A 25 3.97 -28.02 15.84
CA ALA A 25 4.32 -27.59 17.19
C ALA A 25 3.78 -28.57 18.26
N ARG A 26 4.68 -29.06 19.11
CA ARG A 26 4.37 -30.06 20.15
C ARG A 26 3.84 -29.44 21.45
N SER A 27 3.89 -28.12 21.57
CA SER A 27 3.47 -27.38 22.78
C SER A 27 2.73 -26.10 22.43
N ALA A 28 1.87 -25.65 23.35
CA ALA A 28 1.15 -24.39 23.22
C ALA A 28 2.10 -23.19 23.11
N VAL A 29 3.23 -23.20 23.83
CA VAL A 29 4.26 -22.15 23.79
C VAL A 29 4.89 -22.05 22.40
N GLN A 30 5.25 -23.19 21.79
CA GLN A 30 5.78 -23.22 20.42
C GLN A 30 4.75 -22.73 19.41
N ARG A 31 3.48 -23.15 19.54
CA ARG A 31 2.40 -22.72 18.65
C ARG A 31 2.21 -21.20 18.70
N ALA A 32 2.13 -20.63 19.90
CA ALA A 32 2.04 -19.18 20.10
C ALA A 32 3.24 -18.41 19.50
N ARG A 33 4.45 -18.97 19.59
CA ARG A 33 5.65 -18.39 18.98
C ARG A 33 5.55 -18.34 17.45
N TRP A 34 5.06 -19.41 16.82
CA TRP A 34 4.88 -19.46 15.36
C TRP A 34 3.74 -18.57 14.89
N SER A 35 2.61 -18.56 15.60
CA SER A 35 1.51 -17.62 15.36
C SER A 35 1.98 -16.16 15.38
N ARG A 36 2.81 -15.78 16.37
CA ARG A 36 3.42 -14.44 16.42
C ARG A 36 4.33 -14.16 15.20
N LYS A 37 5.09 -15.15 14.72
CA LYS A 37 5.91 -15.02 13.52
C LYS A 37 5.08 -14.85 12.26
N MET A 38 3.92 -15.50 12.16
CA MET A 38 2.98 -15.31 11.05
C MET A 38 2.43 -13.88 11.01
N ILE A 39 2.01 -13.34 12.16
CA ILE A 39 1.56 -11.94 12.23
C ILE A 39 2.66 -10.96 11.76
N LEU A 40 3.90 -11.18 12.19
CA LEU A 40 5.04 -10.36 11.76
C LEU A 40 5.32 -10.52 10.26
N ASN A 41 5.18 -11.73 9.73
CA ASN A 41 5.32 -12.01 8.30
C ASN A 41 4.26 -11.25 7.49
N ASP A 42 2.99 -11.34 7.90
CA ASP A 42 1.88 -10.61 7.27
C ASP A 42 2.17 -9.11 7.26
N GLN A 43 2.53 -8.53 8.41
CA GLN A 43 2.83 -7.11 8.52
C GLN A 43 4.01 -6.68 7.65
N ALA A 44 5.08 -7.49 7.58
CA ALA A 44 6.24 -7.19 6.74
C ALA A 44 5.87 -7.18 5.25
N TYR A 45 5.18 -8.22 4.77
CA TYR A 45 4.75 -8.32 3.38
C TYR A 45 3.72 -7.25 3.02
N PHE A 46 2.83 -6.89 3.95
CA PHE A 46 1.90 -5.78 3.80
C PHE A 46 2.63 -4.47 3.55
N VAL A 47 3.64 -4.14 4.37
CA VAL A 47 4.43 -2.90 4.21
C VAL A 47 5.15 -2.89 2.86
N MET A 48 5.70 -4.04 2.42
CA MET A 48 6.35 -4.15 1.12
C MET A 48 5.38 -3.92 -0.04
N LEU A 49 4.19 -4.53 -0.02
CA LEU A 49 3.17 -4.32 -1.03
C LEU A 49 2.67 -2.88 -1.02
N PHE A 50 2.46 -2.30 0.16
CA PHE A 50 2.02 -0.92 0.29
C PHE A 50 3.06 0.06 -0.26
N ALA A 51 4.36 -0.17 -0.03
CA ALA A 51 5.43 0.65 -0.60
C ALA A 51 5.38 0.67 -2.14
N GLN A 52 5.09 -0.47 -2.79
CA GLN A 52 4.91 -0.53 -4.24
C GLN A 52 3.67 0.25 -4.72
N LEU A 53 2.58 0.27 -3.93
CA LEU A 53 1.42 1.10 -4.23
C LEU A 53 1.77 2.58 -4.10
N GLU A 54 2.48 2.96 -3.05
CA GLU A 54 2.86 4.34 -2.78
C GLU A 54 3.75 4.92 -3.87
N ASP A 55 4.76 4.16 -4.32
CA ASP A 55 5.61 4.56 -5.44
C ASP A 55 4.78 4.78 -6.71
N ARG A 56 3.84 3.87 -7.00
CA ARG A 56 2.96 3.97 -8.17
C ARG A 56 2.02 5.17 -8.12
N ILE A 57 1.42 5.45 -6.96
CA ILE A 57 0.58 6.65 -6.75
C ILE A 57 1.42 7.91 -6.96
N THR A 58 2.63 7.95 -6.41
CA THR A 58 3.55 9.07 -6.56
C THR A 58 3.91 9.31 -8.03
N GLY A 59 4.27 8.26 -8.76
CA GLY A 59 4.54 8.35 -10.20
C GLY A 59 3.33 8.85 -11.00
N LYS A 60 2.12 8.42 -10.64
CA LYS A 60 0.89 8.87 -11.30
C LYS A 60 0.53 10.32 -10.98
N CYS A 61 0.75 10.78 -9.75
CA CYS A 61 0.61 12.20 -9.41
C CYS A 61 1.57 13.07 -10.21
N ARG A 62 2.85 12.67 -10.34
CA ARG A 62 3.84 13.39 -11.17
C ARG A 62 3.39 13.48 -12.63
N ALA A 63 2.92 12.37 -13.19
CA ALA A 63 2.44 12.34 -14.57
C ALA A 63 1.19 13.22 -14.77
N LEU A 64 0.24 13.18 -13.83
CA LEU A 64 -0.96 14.02 -13.86
C LEU A 64 -0.60 15.51 -13.84
N ILE A 65 0.25 15.92 -12.90
CA ILE A 65 0.69 17.30 -12.75
C ILE A 65 1.42 17.78 -14.00
N LYS A 66 2.39 17.02 -14.52
CA LYS A 66 3.11 17.34 -15.76
C LYS A 66 2.15 17.52 -16.95
N ARG A 67 1.15 16.65 -17.08
CA ARG A 67 0.14 16.74 -18.14
C ARG A 67 -0.74 17.98 -17.97
N LYS A 68 -1.19 18.27 -16.74
CA LYS A 68 -2.08 19.40 -16.46
C LYS A 68 -1.35 20.75 -16.54
N SER A 69 -0.08 20.82 -16.14
CA SER A 69 0.76 22.01 -16.28
C SER A 69 1.12 22.32 -17.74
N ALA A 70 0.98 21.35 -18.66
CA ALA A 70 1.15 21.57 -20.09
C ALA A 70 -0.13 22.01 -20.83
N THR A 71 -1.29 22.11 -20.15
CA THR A 71 -2.57 22.47 -20.81
C THR A 71 -2.65 23.97 -21.20
N GLY A 72 -3.34 24.26 -22.31
CA GLY A 72 -3.32 25.59 -22.95
C GLY A 72 -4.07 26.72 -22.23
N LYS A 73 -5.01 26.42 -21.32
CA LYS A 73 -5.75 27.47 -20.58
C LYS A 73 -4.95 27.91 -19.36
N TRP A 74 -4.45 29.16 -19.37
CA TRP A 74 -3.65 29.76 -18.29
C TRP A 74 -4.25 29.59 -16.90
N GLY A 75 -5.56 29.83 -16.76
CA GLY A 75 -6.25 29.77 -15.46
C GLY A 75 -6.22 28.37 -14.81
N SER A 76 -6.23 27.30 -15.62
CA SER A 76 -6.06 25.94 -15.10
C SER A 76 -4.57 25.65 -14.88
N ARG A 77 -3.71 26.03 -15.84
CA ARG A 77 -2.27 25.78 -15.81
C ARG A 77 -1.58 26.33 -14.57
N ARG A 78 -1.87 27.59 -14.19
CA ARG A 78 -1.19 28.26 -13.07
C ARG A 78 -1.33 27.51 -11.74
N SER A 79 -2.49 26.91 -11.47
CA SER A 79 -2.73 26.14 -10.25
C SER A 79 -1.90 24.86 -10.20
N TRP A 80 -1.63 24.26 -11.36
CA TRP A 80 -0.77 23.08 -11.48
C TRP A 80 0.72 23.43 -11.55
N GLN A 81 1.09 24.65 -11.94
CA GLN A 81 2.48 25.12 -11.91
C GLN A 81 2.97 25.45 -10.49
N ILE A 82 2.05 25.73 -9.56
CA ILE A 82 2.37 25.86 -8.12
C ILE A 82 2.75 24.51 -7.52
N LEU A 83 2.27 23.41 -8.08
CA LEU A 83 2.61 22.05 -7.65
C LEU A 83 3.69 21.52 -8.60
N ASP A 84 4.96 21.67 -8.25
CA ASP A 84 6.02 21.06 -9.05
C ASP A 84 6.22 19.57 -8.67
N ALA A 85 7.15 18.89 -9.35
CA ALA A 85 7.43 17.48 -9.05
C ALA A 85 8.02 17.26 -7.64
N HIS A 86 8.70 18.27 -7.08
CA HIS A 86 9.28 18.25 -5.75
C HIS A 86 8.17 18.38 -4.68
N ASP A 87 7.14 19.19 -4.94
CA ASP A 87 6.00 19.38 -4.04
C ASP A 87 5.17 18.10 -3.89
N VAL A 88 5.09 17.28 -4.94
CA VAL A 88 4.36 15.99 -4.90
C VAL A 88 4.95 15.04 -3.87
N GLU A 89 6.27 14.96 -3.77
CA GLU A 89 6.92 14.05 -2.82
C GLU A 89 6.72 14.50 -1.37
N ARG A 90 6.70 15.83 -1.15
CA ARG A 90 6.44 16.43 0.16
C ARG A 90 4.95 16.41 0.54
N MET A 91 4.08 16.16 -0.41
CA MET A 91 2.64 16.09 -0.19
C MET A 91 2.28 14.87 0.69
N PRO A 92 1.47 15.08 1.75
CA PRO A 92 0.93 13.97 2.53
C PRO A 92 0.30 12.90 1.64
N PHE A 93 0.54 11.62 1.96
CA PHE A 93 0.10 10.51 1.11
C PHE A 93 -1.40 10.59 0.77
N THR A 94 -2.27 10.86 1.75
CA THR A 94 -3.72 10.99 1.54
C THR A 94 -4.10 12.11 0.58
N ARG A 95 -3.32 13.21 0.53
CA ARG A 95 -3.51 14.26 -0.47
C ARG A 95 -3.08 13.80 -1.87
N ARG A 96 -2.00 13.02 -1.98
CA ARG A 96 -1.61 12.37 -3.25
C ARG A 96 -2.73 11.45 -3.75
N VAL A 97 -3.32 10.64 -2.86
CA VAL A 97 -4.47 9.79 -3.20
C VAL A 97 -5.65 10.63 -3.70
N ALA A 98 -5.97 11.74 -3.03
CA ALA A 98 -7.06 12.63 -3.41
C ALA A 98 -6.87 13.35 -4.77
N LEU A 99 -5.65 13.39 -5.31
CA LEU A 99 -5.40 13.88 -6.67
C LEU A 99 -5.82 12.87 -7.74
N LEU A 100 -5.83 11.58 -7.41
CA LEU A 100 -6.08 10.49 -8.35
C LEU A 100 -7.46 9.85 -8.16
N LEU A 101 -7.99 9.87 -6.94
CA LEU A 101 -9.25 9.27 -6.56
C LEU A 101 -10.15 10.31 -5.93
N GLU A 102 -11.43 10.25 -6.26
CA GLU A 102 -12.45 11.10 -5.66
C GLU A 102 -12.61 10.77 -4.16
N LYS A 103 -12.60 11.82 -3.32
CA LYS A 103 -12.76 11.70 -1.87
C LYS A 103 -14.13 11.14 -1.52
N GLY A 104 -14.18 10.26 -0.52
CA GLY A 104 -15.42 9.63 -0.08
C GLY A 104 -15.81 8.38 -0.86
N THR A 105 -15.15 8.09 -1.99
CA THR A 105 -15.34 6.81 -2.69
C THR A 105 -14.76 5.64 -1.87
N ALA A 106 -15.27 4.44 -2.12
CA ALA A 106 -14.79 3.21 -1.47
C ALA A 106 -13.28 3.02 -1.68
N ASP A 107 -12.78 3.25 -2.89
CA ASP A 107 -11.35 3.12 -3.21
C ASP A 107 -10.48 4.13 -2.44
N TYR A 108 -10.92 5.39 -2.35
CA TYR A 108 -10.21 6.40 -1.57
C TYR A 108 -10.14 6.00 -0.09
N THR A 109 -11.29 5.61 0.48
CA THR A 109 -11.40 5.22 1.89
C THR A 109 -10.53 4.01 2.20
N GLU A 110 -10.53 3.01 1.34
CA GLU A 110 -9.76 1.78 1.53
C GLU A 110 -8.24 2.03 1.45
N VAL A 111 -7.77 2.82 0.48
CA VAL A 111 -6.34 3.20 0.40
C VAL A 111 -5.89 4.00 1.63
N CYS A 112 -6.74 4.90 2.11
CA CYS A 112 -6.46 5.64 3.35
C CYS A 112 -6.44 4.72 4.57
N GLY A 113 -7.29 3.69 4.60
CA GLY A 113 -7.26 2.62 5.58
C GLY A 113 -5.91 1.89 5.59
N PHE A 114 -5.46 1.41 4.43
CA PHE A 114 -4.15 0.76 4.31
C PHE A 114 -3.00 1.68 4.73
N TYR A 115 -3.06 2.98 4.39
CA TYR A 115 -2.04 3.93 4.83
C TYR A 115 -1.99 4.05 6.36
N ARG A 116 -3.16 4.13 7.01
CA ARG A 116 -3.25 4.16 8.47
C ARG A 116 -2.67 2.90 9.09
N ASP A 117 -3.00 1.73 8.56
CA ASP A 117 -2.49 0.45 9.04
C ASP A 117 -0.97 0.36 8.87
N ARG A 118 -0.44 0.83 7.73
CA ARG A 118 1.01 0.92 7.49
C ARG A 118 1.70 1.82 8.50
N CYS A 119 1.13 2.98 8.80
CA CYS A 119 1.68 3.89 9.80
C CYS A 119 1.66 3.26 11.20
N ALA A 120 0.56 2.60 11.58
CA ALA A 120 0.47 1.89 12.86
C ALA A 120 1.55 0.80 12.98
N ILE A 121 1.76 -0.01 11.92
CA ILE A 121 2.85 -1.01 11.86
C ILE A 121 4.22 -0.34 12.01
N ALA A 122 4.47 0.72 11.25
CA ALA A 122 5.76 1.45 11.27
C ALA A 122 6.07 2.08 12.64
N HIS A 123 5.04 2.48 13.39
CA HIS A 123 5.16 2.98 14.77
C HIS A 123 5.17 1.87 15.84
N GLY A 124 5.30 0.60 15.44
CA GLY A 124 5.39 -0.53 16.36
C GLY A 124 4.08 -0.86 17.08
N GLN A 125 2.94 -0.36 16.59
CA GLN A 125 1.61 -0.60 17.20
C GLN A 125 1.03 -1.95 16.77
N LEU A 126 1.83 -3.01 16.82
CA LEU A 126 1.53 -4.31 16.21
C LEU A 126 0.28 -4.98 16.78
N GLY A 127 -0.12 -4.66 18.02
CA GLY A 127 -1.35 -5.15 18.66
C GLY A 127 -2.60 -4.30 18.43
N LYS A 128 -2.49 -3.15 17.75
CA LYS A 128 -3.61 -2.26 17.42
C LYS A 128 -4.08 -2.39 15.97
N VAL A 129 -3.34 -3.15 15.17
CA VAL A 129 -3.64 -3.36 13.76
C VAL A 129 -4.45 -4.64 13.66
N SER A 130 -5.63 -4.57 13.04
CA SER A 130 -6.42 -5.75 12.73
C SER A 130 -5.58 -6.75 11.93
N PRO A 131 -5.86 -8.07 12.05
CA PRO A 131 -5.17 -9.07 11.24
C PRO A 131 -5.18 -8.68 9.76
N ILE A 132 -3.99 -8.60 9.14
CA ILE A 132 -3.89 -8.18 7.74
C ILE A 132 -4.23 -9.38 6.86
N ASN A 133 -5.34 -9.28 6.12
CA ASN A 133 -5.64 -10.25 5.07
C ASN A 133 -4.82 -9.94 3.81
N LEU A 134 -3.62 -10.50 3.72
CA LEU A 134 -2.70 -10.25 2.60
C LEU A 134 -3.28 -10.56 1.21
N PRO A 135 -3.98 -11.70 1.00
CA PRO A 135 -4.64 -11.97 -0.27
C PRO A 135 -5.65 -10.90 -0.67
N HIS A 136 -6.43 -10.37 0.27
CA HIS A 136 -7.33 -9.24 0.02
C HIS A 136 -6.56 -7.98 -0.36
N VAL A 137 -5.55 -7.62 0.44
CA VAL A 137 -4.71 -6.44 0.18
C VAL A 137 -4.04 -6.53 -1.19
N ALA A 138 -3.43 -7.66 -1.53
CA ALA A 138 -2.74 -7.86 -2.81
C ALA A 138 -3.70 -7.68 -4.00
N ARG A 139 -4.89 -8.31 -3.95
CA ARG A 139 -5.92 -8.14 -4.99
C ARG A 139 -6.37 -6.70 -5.11
N LYS A 140 -6.61 -6.03 -3.97
CA LYS A 140 -7.08 -4.63 -3.99
C LYS A 140 -6.02 -3.69 -4.51
N ILE A 141 -4.78 -3.83 -4.06
CA ILE A 141 -3.66 -3.03 -4.57
C ILE A 141 -3.48 -3.24 -6.07
N GLN A 142 -3.59 -4.48 -6.56
CA GLN A 142 -3.52 -4.77 -7.99
C GLN A 142 -4.66 -4.13 -8.79
N TYR A 143 -5.90 -4.17 -8.26
CA TYR A 143 -7.05 -3.49 -8.84
C TYR A 143 -6.86 -1.96 -8.90
N LEU A 144 -6.42 -1.35 -7.80
CA LEU A 144 -6.16 0.10 -7.77
C LEU A 144 -5.03 0.47 -8.73
N ALA A 145 -3.98 -0.35 -8.77
CA ALA A 145 -2.86 -0.17 -9.67
C ALA A 145 -3.29 -0.20 -11.15
N SER A 146 -4.22 -1.08 -11.54
CA SER A 146 -4.74 -1.14 -12.91
C SER A 146 -5.69 0.01 -13.21
N LYS A 147 -6.58 0.37 -12.28
CA LYS A 147 -7.49 1.52 -12.42
C LYS A 147 -6.75 2.84 -12.61
N LEU A 148 -5.61 3.00 -11.96
CA LEU A 148 -4.76 4.20 -12.13
C LEU A 148 -3.99 4.20 -13.47
N GLN A 149 -4.10 3.18 -14.32
CA GLN A 149 -3.44 3.15 -15.64
C GLN A 149 -4.18 3.94 -16.72
N SER A 150 -5.52 3.95 -16.68
CA SER A 150 -6.38 4.79 -17.52
C SER A 150 -6.28 6.26 -17.16
#